data_AF-A0A1M6A805-F1
#
_entry.id   AF-A0A1M6A805-F1
#
_cell.length_a   1.000
_cell.length_b   1.000
_cell.length_c   1.000
_cell.angle_alpha   90.00
_cell.angle_beta   90.00
_cell.angle_gamma   90.00
#
_symmetry.space_group_name_H-M   'P 1'
#
loop_
_entity.id
_entity.type
_entity.pdbx_description
1 polymer ?
#
loop_
_entity_poly.entity_id
_entity_poly.type
_entity_poly.pdbx_seq_one_letter_code
_entity_poly.pdbx_strand_id
1 'polypeptide(L)'
;MLIKLGILLVGFTYAGVLPYAVKRSIQHINFDLKKYTLSFLSNKNLYGKKYVRAYKRLLFGTAILNYLFFWLLSLFYDLGEYERFMQQIDYSFAVLALLAFVPHNIYPFKRENLKTNLQRIIHNLLAVIVFLSLPTLVVLFQTAILPELWFLGVTGLAIIGGTVLLTAFSVIKTGVNGVTEMLFINGISIWSIFVTTLTLVS
;
A
#
# COMPACT_ATOMS: atom_id res chain seq x y z
N MET A 1 17.47 -5.39 -20.13
CA MET A 1 16.30 -6.22 -20.55
C MET A 1 15.72 -7.02 -19.38
N LEU A 2 16.52 -7.79 -18.63
CA LEU A 2 16.04 -8.57 -17.47
C LEU A 2 15.40 -7.70 -16.37
N ILE A 3 16.00 -6.56 -16.03
CA ILE A 3 15.47 -5.63 -15.01
C ILE A 3 14.10 -5.07 -15.44
N LYS A 4 13.96 -4.62 -16.69
CA LYS A 4 12.68 -4.15 -17.27
C LYS A 4 11.59 -5.23 -17.19
N LEU A 5 11.92 -6.48 -17.52
CA LEU A 5 11.00 -7.62 -17.37
C LEU A 5 10.62 -7.86 -15.91
N GLY A 6 11.57 -7.75 -14.98
CA GLY A 6 11.31 -7.81 -13.55
C GLY A 6 10.33 -6.72 -13.09
N ILE A 7 10.55 -5.47 -13.51
CA ILE A 7 9.66 -4.33 -13.19
C ILE A 7 8.26 -4.57 -13.76
N LEU A 8 8.15 -5.08 -14.99
CA LEU A 8 6.88 -5.47 -15.59
C LEU A 8 6.14 -6.50 -14.73
N LEU A 9 6.79 -7.64 -14.46
CA LEU A 9 6.17 -8.75 -13.73
C LEU A 9 5.79 -8.34 -12.30
N VAL A 10 6.71 -7.70 -11.58
CA VAL A 10 6.49 -7.26 -10.20
C VAL A 10 5.48 -6.13 -10.16
N GLY A 11 5.57 -5.12 -11.03
CA GLY A 11 4.70 -3.95 -11.06
C GLY A 11 3.24 -4.31 -11.35
N PHE A 12 2.98 -5.12 -12.39
CA PHE A 12 1.61 -5.56 -12.66
C PHE A 12 1.05 -6.49 -11.57
N THR A 13 1.88 -7.36 -11.00
CA THR A 13 1.48 -8.20 -9.88
C THR A 13 1.16 -7.36 -8.65
N TYR A 14 2.02 -6.41 -8.29
CA TYR A 14 1.85 -5.50 -7.17
C TYR A 14 0.58 -4.65 -7.32
N ALA A 15 0.41 -4.03 -8.49
CA ALA A 15 -0.74 -3.19 -8.78
C ALA A 15 -2.07 -3.96 -8.83
N GLY A 16 -2.05 -5.22 -9.27
CA GLY A 16 -3.27 -6.01 -9.49
C GLY A 16 -3.69 -6.90 -8.32
N VAL A 17 -2.75 -7.50 -7.59
CA VAL A 17 -3.03 -8.56 -6.61
C VAL A 17 -3.87 -8.06 -5.45
N LEU A 18 -3.51 -6.92 -4.85
CA LEU A 18 -4.22 -6.40 -3.68
C LEU A 18 -5.64 -5.91 -4.02
N PRO A 19 -5.86 -5.04 -5.03
CA PRO A 19 -7.21 -4.63 -5.40
C PRO A 19 -8.11 -5.80 -5.80
N TYR A 20 -7.59 -6.75 -6.59
CA TYR A 20 -8.35 -7.90 -7.05
C TYR A 20 -8.77 -8.80 -5.89
N ALA A 21 -7.83 -9.16 -5.01
CA ALA A 21 -8.11 -10.00 -3.86
C ALA A 21 -9.13 -9.35 -2.92
N VAL A 22 -8.97 -8.05 -2.63
CA VAL A 22 -9.91 -7.31 -1.78
C VAL A 22 -11.30 -7.26 -2.42
N LYS A 23 -11.40 -6.91 -3.71
CA LYS A 23 -12.68 -6.87 -4.43
C LYS A 23 -13.40 -8.23 -4.39
N ARG A 24 -12.69 -9.31 -4.70
CA ARG A 24 -13.25 -10.67 -4.72
C ARG A 24 -13.74 -11.09 -3.34
N SER A 25 -13.00 -10.76 -2.29
CA SER A 25 -13.39 -11.12 -0.93
C SER A 25 -14.63 -10.38 -0.44
N ILE A 26 -14.81 -9.13 -0.85
CA ILE A 26 -15.98 -8.33 -0.49
C ILE A 26 -17.24 -8.82 -1.24
N GLN A 27 -17.10 -9.36 -2.46
CA GLN A 27 -18.24 -9.86 -3.24
C GLN A 27 -18.97 -11.04 -2.58
N HIS A 28 -18.31 -11.79 -1.71
CA HIS A 28 -18.88 -13.00 -1.12
C HIS A 28 -19.73 -12.74 0.13
N ILE A 29 -19.80 -11.51 0.62
CA ILE A 29 -20.52 -11.18 1.85
C ILE A 29 -21.14 -9.78 1.77
N ASN A 30 -22.33 -9.62 2.34
CA ASN A 30 -23.06 -8.34 2.38
C ASN A 30 -22.38 -7.37 3.37
N PHE A 31 -21.44 -6.55 2.88
CA PHE A 31 -20.68 -5.62 3.72
C PHE A 31 -20.80 -4.16 3.27
N ASP A 32 -20.94 -3.29 4.26
CA ASP A 32 -20.92 -1.85 4.06
C ASP A 32 -19.50 -1.29 4.25
N LEU A 33 -18.76 -1.12 3.15
CA LEU A 33 -17.41 -0.53 3.14
C LEU A 33 -17.40 0.95 3.54
N LYS A 34 -18.56 1.63 3.54
CA LYS A 34 -18.65 3.00 4.06
C LYS A 34 -18.57 3.03 5.58
N LYS A 35 -18.91 1.92 6.23
CA LYS A 35 -18.94 1.78 7.69
C LYS A 35 -17.70 1.10 8.27
N TYR A 36 -17.05 0.20 7.52
CA TYR A 36 -15.93 -0.62 8.00
C TYR A 36 -14.66 -0.44 7.17
N THR A 37 -13.48 -0.51 7.80
CA THR A 37 -12.14 -0.51 7.18
C THR A 37 -11.78 -1.87 6.56
N LEU A 38 -10.86 -1.96 5.59
CA LEU A 38 -10.36 -3.25 5.04
C LEU A 38 -9.64 -4.08 6.09
N SER A 39 -9.14 -3.42 7.12
CA SER A 39 -8.76 -3.99 8.40
C SER A 39 -9.74 -5.05 8.94
N PHE A 40 -11.03 -4.91 8.64
CA PHE A 40 -12.09 -5.85 8.97
C PHE A 40 -12.00 -7.21 8.26
N LEU A 41 -11.34 -7.30 7.10
CA LEU A 41 -11.11 -8.55 6.38
C LEU A 41 -10.27 -9.55 7.20
N SER A 42 -9.46 -9.07 8.14
CA SER A 42 -8.69 -9.93 9.03
C SER A 42 -9.51 -10.48 10.22
N ASN A 43 -10.84 -10.26 10.25
CA ASN A 43 -11.70 -10.75 11.32
C ASN A 43 -11.92 -12.27 11.24
N LYS A 44 -11.29 -13.00 12.16
CA LYS A 44 -11.43 -14.46 12.27
C LYS A 44 -12.84 -14.93 12.56
N ASN A 45 -13.67 -14.13 13.20
CA ASN A 45 -15.05 -14.50 13.57
C ASN A 45 -16.00 -14.38 12.38
N LEU A 46 -15.65 -13.58 11.36
CA LEU A 46 -16.50 -13.36 10.19
C LEU A 46 -16.08 -14.20 9.00
N TYR A 47 -14.77 -14.36 8.78
CA TYR A 47 -14.23 -15.05 7.60
C TYR A 47 -13.59 -16.40 7.93
N GLY A 48 -13.48 -16.75 9.21
CA GLY A 48 -12.79 -17.96 9.66
C GLY A 48 -11.26 -17.85 9.61
N LYS A 49 -10.59 -18.78 10.31
CA LYS A 49 -9.12 -18.76 10.48
C LYS A 49 -8.36 -18.92 9.15
N LYS A 50 -8.90 -19.69 8.20
CA LYS A 50 -8.24 -19.97 6.91
C LYS A 50 -8.13 -18.70 6.06
N TYR A 51 -9.20 -17.91 5.99
CA TYR A 51 -9.24 -16.66 5.24
C TYR A 51 -8.31 -15.61 5.86
N VAL A 52 -8.35 -15.42 7.18
CA VAL A 52 -7.46 -14.46 7.87
C VAL A 52 -5.99 -14.79 7.65
N ARG A 53 -5.63 -16.08 7.66
CA ARG A 53 -4.27 -16.54 7.35
C ARG A 53 -3.89 -16.21 5.90
N ALA A 54 -4.81 -16.40 4.95
CA ALA A 54 -4.58 -16.05 3.55
C ALA A 54 -4.41 -14.53 3.36
N TYR A 55 -5.25 -13.71 3.99
CA TYR A 55 -5.14 -12.25 3.96
C TYR A 55 -3.81 -11.75 4.54
N LYS A 56 -3.36 -12.33 5.66
CA LYS A 56 -2.04 -12.02 6.22
C LYS A 56 -0.90 -12.37 5.28
N ARG A 57 -0.96 -13.52 4.61
CA ARG A 57 0.03 -13.92 3.59
C ARG A 57 0.00 -12.98 2.38
N LEU A 58 -1.18 -12.54 1.97
CA LEU A 58 -1.36 -11.56 0.90
C LEU A 58 -0.67 -10.23 1.27
N LEU A 59 -0.96 -9.67 2.45
CA LEU A 59 -0.35 -8.42 2.91
C LEU A 59 1.19 -8.52 3.01
N PHE A 60 1.69 -9.64 3.51
CA PHE A 60 3.12 -9.89 3.55
C PHE A 60 3.74 -10.00 2.14
N GLY A 61 3.05 -10.72 1.24
CA GLY A 61 3.44 -10.81 -0.17
C GLY A 61 3.47 -9.43 -0.85
N THR A 62 2.49 -8.56 -0.56
CA THR A 62 2.48 -7.19 -1.09
C THR A 62 3.61 -6.34 -0.53
N ALA A 63 4.04 -6.56 0.71
CA ALA A 63 5.22 -5.89 1.25
C ALA A 63 6.50 -6.28 0.49
N ILE A 64 6.67 -7.58 0.21
CA ILE A 64 7.79 -8.10 -0.60
C ILE A 64 7.74 -7.54 -2.02
N LEU A 65 6.57 -7.56 -2.66
CA LEU A 65 6.40 -7.00 -4.00
C LEU A 65 6.71 -5.50 -4.03
N ASN A 66 6.28 -4.74 -3.03
CA ASN A 66 6.61 -3.32 -2.91
C ASN A 66 8.12 -3.09 -2.82
N TYR A 67 8.80 -3.85 -1.95
CA TYR A 67 10.25 -3.78 -1.81
C TYR A 67 10.95 -4.08 -3.14
N LEU A 68 10.63 -5.21 -3.77
CA LEU A 68 11.20 -5.62 -5.05
C LEU A 68 10.92 -4.60 -6.15
N PHE A 69 9.72 -4.01 -6.18
CA PHE A 69 9.35 -3.03 -7.18
C PHE A 69 10.25 -1.80 -7.10
N PHE A 70 10.37 -1.18 -5.92
CA PHE A 70 11.20 0.01 -5.75
C PHE A 70 12.70 -0.29 -5.85
N TRP A 71 13.14 -1.47 -5.44
CA TRP A 71 14.53 -1.90 -5.62
C TRP A 71 14.88 -2.10 -7.11
N LEU A 72 13.99 -2.69 -7.90
CA LEU A 72 14.22 -2.82 -9.34
C LEU A 72 14.20 -1.45 -10.04
N LEU A 73 13.33 -0.54 -9.61
CA LEU A 73 13.33 0.84 -10.08
C LEU A 73 14.63 1.57 -9.71
N SER A 74 15.14 1.39 -8.49
CA SER A 74 16.40 2.00 -8.06
C SER A 74 17.58 1.50 -8.89
N LEU A 75 17.60 0.20 -9.23
CA LEU A 75 18.61 -0.36 -10.13
C LEU A 75 18.48 0.12 -11.57
N PHE A 76 17.26 0.31 -12.07
CA PHE A 76 17.03 0.71 -13.45
C PHE A 76 17.39 2.19 -13.70
N TYR A 77 17.06 3.06 -12.76
CA TYR A 77 17.31 4.51 -12.84
C TYR A 77 18.59 4.95 -12.12
N ASP A 78 19.46 4.00 -11.75
CA ASP A 78 20.72 4.24 -11.03
C ASP A 78 20.58 5.15 -9.79
N LEU A 79 19.53 4.91 -9.01
CA LEU A 79 19.21 5.70 -7.81
C LEU A 79 19.96 5.22 -6.56
N GLY A 80 20.95 4.34 -6.72
CA GLY A 80 21.67 3.69 -5.62
C GLY A 80 22.44 4.66 -4.73
N GLU A 81 22.85 5.82 -5.28
CA GLU A 81 23.53 6.87 -4.52
C GLU A 81 22.58 7.68 -3.63
N TYR A 82 21.26 7.59 -3.84
CA TYR A 82 20.26 8.23 -3.00
C TYR A 82 20.03 7.43 -1.73
N GLU A 83 20.96 7.51 -0.78
CA GLU A 83 20.93 6.78 0.50
C GLU A 83 19.57 6.91 1.23
N ARG A 84 19.01 8.13 1.24
CA ARG A 84 17.69 8.39 1.85
C ARG A 84 16.56 7.63 1.17
N PHE A 85 16.61 7.47 -0.15
CA PHE A 85 15.62 6.70 -0.90
C PHE A 85 15.72 5.22 -0.55
N MET A 86 16.94 4.68 -0.52
CA MET A 86 17.18 3.28 -0.14
C MET A 86 16.72 2.96 1.28
N GLN A 87 17.04 3.81 2.26
CA GLN A 87 16.55 3.69 3.63
C GLN A 87 15.01 3.72 3.71
N GLN A 88 14.38 4.56 2.89
CA GLN A 88 12.92 4.65 2.86
C GLN A 88 12.27 3.40 2.26
N ILE A 89 12.92 2.71 1.31
CA ILE A 89 12.47 1.41 0.80
C ILE A 89 12.45 0.39 1.95
N ASP A 90 13.54 0.31 2.72
CA ASP A 90 13.66 -0.60 3.86
C ASP A 90 12.62 -0.31 4.94
N TYR A 91 12.44 0.96 5.31
CA TYR A 91 11.43 1.37 6.29
C TYR A 91 10.02 1.08 5.80
N SER A 92 9.71 1.37 4.54
CA SER A 92 8.40 1.08 3.97
C SER A 92 8.11 -0.42 3.99
N PHE A 93 9.10 -1.26 3.64
CA PHE A 93 8.99 -2.71 3.74
C PHE A 93 8.75 -3.17 5.17
N ALA A 94 9.55 -2.71 6.14
CA ALA A 94 9.44 -3.13 7.53
C ALA A 94 8.05 -2.79 8.10
N VAL A 95 7.55 -1.59 7.86
CA VAL A 95 6.24 -1.15 8.36
C VAL A 95 5.10 -1.92 7.69
N LEU A 96 5.13 -2.11 6.36
CA LEU A 96 4.15 -2.93 5.63
C LEU A 96 4.15 -4.38 6.09
N ALA A 97 5.34 -4.95 6.26
CA ALA A 97 5.51 -6.32 6.74
C ALA A 97 4.91 -6.44 8.14
N LEU A 98 5.28 -5.56 9.08
CA LEU A 98 4.73 -5.54 10.45
C LEU A 98 3.21 -5.43 10.45
N LEU A 99 2.62 -4.62 9.56
CA LEU A 99 1.17 -4.44 9.46
C LEU A 99 0.45 -5.75 9.13
N ALA A 100 1.08 -6.62 8.33
CA ALA A 100 0.55 -7.95 8.06
C ALA A 100 0.48 -8.84 9.33
N PHE A 101 1.36 -8.61 10.32
CA PHE A 101 1.43 -9.44 11.53
C PHE A 101 0.64 -8.89 12.71
N VAL A 102 0.28 -7.60 12.72
CA VAL A 102 -0.56 -7.02 13.78
C VAL A 102 -2.02 -7.52 13.59
N PRO A 103 -2.57 -8.29 14.52
CA PRO A 103 -3.93 -8.76 14.40
C PRO A 103 -4.86 -7.57 14.58
N HIS A 104 -5.94 -7.49 13.80
CA HIS A 104 -6.81 -6.34 13.88
C HIS A 104 -7.89 -6.58 14.92
N ASN A 105 -8.09 -5.61 15.81
CA ASN A 105 -9.18 -5.65 16.77
C ASN A 105 -10.25 -4.61 16.37
N ILE A 106 -11.43 -5.12 16.02
CA ILE A 106 -12.54 -4.34 15.45
C ILE A 106 -13.57 -4.03 16.56
N TYR A 107 -13.42 -4.61 17.75
CA TYR A 107 -14.33 -4.35 18.87
C TYR A 107 -14.14 -2.92 19.42
N PRO A 108 -15.23 -2.26 19.87
CA PRO A 108 -15.16 -0.93 20.46
C PRO A 108 -14.26 -0.93 21.69
N PHE A 109 -13.70 0.23 22.01
CA PHE A 109 -12.82 0.40 23.16
C PHE A 109 -13.56 -0.01 24.44
N LYS A 110 -12.98 -0.95 25.19
CA LYS A 110 -13.50 -1.36 26.51
C LYS A 110 -12.42 -1.09 27.54
N ARG A 111 -12.72 -0.27 28.55
CA ARG A 111 -11.77 0.09 29.63
C ARG A 111 -11.16 -1.15 30.32
N GLU A 112 -11.91 -2.23 30.38
CA GLU A 112 -11.55 -3.49 31.04
C GLU A 112 -10.48 -4.32 30.29
N ASN A 113 -10.18 -3.98 29.03
CA ASN A 113 -9.43 -4.85 28.12
C ASN A 113 -8.21 -4.14 27.49
N LEU A 114 -7.21 -3.88 28.34
CA LEU A 114 -5.95 -3.18 28.02
C LEU A 114 -5.21 -3.78 26.81
N LYS A 115 -5.08 -5.11 26.74
CA LYS A 115 -4.37 -5.82 25.67
C LYS A 115 -4.98 -5.55 24.29
N THR A 116 -6.30 -5.64 24.20
CA THR A 116 -7.06 -5.47 22.94
C THR A 116 -7.14 -4.02 22.51
N ASN A 117 -7.12 -3.08 23.45
CA ASN A 117 -7.01 -1.64 23.15
C ASN A 117 -5.59 -1.28 22.65
N LEU A 118 -4.54 -1.79 23.31
CA LEU A 118 -3.15 -1.57 22.89
C LEU A 118 -2.90 -2.09 21.48
N GLN A 119 -3.39 -3.29 21.18
CA GLN A 119 -3.31 -3.89 19.85
C GLN A 119 -3.98 -3.02 18.77
N ARG A 120 -5.10 -2.37 19.08
CA ARG A 120 -5.79 -1.44 18.17
C ARG A 120 -4.99 -0.16 17.94
N ILE A 121 -4.41 0.40 19.01
CA ILE A 121 -3.57 1.61 18.92
C ILE A 121 -2.35 1.32 18.06
N ILE A 122 -1.66 0.20 18.29
CA ILE A 122 -0.49 -0.21 17.50
C ILE A 122 -0.88 -0.39 16.03
N HIS A 123 -1.99 -1.09 15.74
CA HIS A 123 -2.45 -1.28 14.36
C HIS A 123 -2.74 0.04 13.65
N ASN A 124 -3.49 0.93 14.29
CA ASN A 124 -3.86 2.22 13.71
C ASN A 124 -2.63 3.11 13.49
N LEU A 125 -1.71 3.16 14.45
CA LEU A 125 -0.48 3.92 14.33
C LEU A 125 0.36 3.39 13.15
N LEU A 126 0.51 2.06 13.07
CA LEU A 126 1.27 1.42 12.00
C LEU A 126 0.61 1.63 10.63
N ALA A 127 -0.73 1.56 10.56
CA ALA A 127 -1.47 1.89 9.36
C ALA A 127 -1.19 3.32 8.92
N VAL A 128 -1.29 4.32 9.82
CA VAL A 128 -0.96 5.72 9.51
C VAL A 128 0.46 5.84 8.96
N ILE A 129 1.43 5.17 9.58
CA ILE A 129 2.81 5.17 9.09
C ILE A 129 2.88 4.59 7.67
N VAL A 130 2.19 3.49 7.36
CA VAL A 130 2.11 2.94 5.98
C VAL A 130 1.49 3.93 5.00
N PHE A 131 0.38 4.57 5.39
CA PHE A 131 -0.31 5.55 4.55
C PHE A 131 0.55 6.78 4.23
N LEU A 132 1.56 7.08 5.06
CA LEU A 132 2.52 8.16 4.84
C LEU A 132 3.81 7.68 4.16
N SER A 133 4.29 6.47 4.48
CA SER A 133 5.56 5.95 3.96
C SER A 133 5.49 5.65 2.47
N LEU A 134 4.40 5.03 2.00
CA LEU A 134 4.22 4.67 0.60
C LEU A 134 4.19 5.89 -0.34
N PRO A 135 3.39 6.94 -0.10
CA PRO A 135 3.41 8.13 -0.95
C PRO A 135 4.72 8.89 -0.85
N THR A 136 5.35 8.92 0.33
CA THR A 136 6.68 9.52 0.48
C THR A 136 7.70 8.80 -0.39
N LEU A 137 7.68 7.46 -0.41
CA LEU A 137 8.57 6.67 -1.25
C LEU A 137 8.33 6.93 -2.74
N VAL A 138 7.07 7.03 -3.15
CA VAL A 138 6.69 7.42 -4.52
C VAL A 138 7.20 8.81 -4.87
N VAL A 139 6.98 9.80 -4.00
CA VAL A 139 7.41 11.18 -4.23
C VAL A 139 8.94 11.25 -4.35
N LEU A 140 9.69 10.61 -3.44
CA LEU A 140 11.15 10.57 -3.50
C LEU A 140 11.65 10.00 -4.82
N PHE A 141 11.09 8.87 -5.25
CA PHE A 141 11.40 8.28 -6.55
C PHE A 141 11.13 9.26 -7.71
N GLN A 142 9.94 9.85 -7.74
CA GLN A 142 9.54 10.76 -8.82
C GLN A 142 10.39 12.04 -8.84
N THR A 143 10.80 12.55 -7.68
CA THR A 143 11.71 13.70 -7.60
C THR A 143 13.13 13.35 -8.05
N ALA A 144 13.59 12.13 -7.79
CA ALA A 144 14.94 11.71 -8.15
C ALA A 144 15.12 11.55 -9.67
N ILE A 145 14.09 11.05 -10.37
CA ILE A 145 14.11 10.87 -11.82
C ILE A 145 13.65 12.10 -12.61
N LEU A 146 13.09 13.12 -11.93
CA LEU A 146 12.59 14.35 -12.55
C LEU A 146 13.62 15.07 -13.45
N PRO A 147 14.92 15.19 -13.07
CA PRO A 147 15.91 15.91 -13.88
C PRO A 147 16.16 15.25 -15.23
N GLU A 148 16.10 13.92 -15.29
CA GLU A 148 16.40 13.14 -16.49
C GLU A 148 15.13 12.84 -17.31
N LEU A 149 14.01 12.61 -16.63
CA LEU A 149 12.76 12.17 -17.24
C LEU A 149 11.59 13.03 -16.76
N TRP A 150 11.61 14.29 -17.17
CA TRP A 150 10.65 15.31 -16.74
C TRP A 150 9.18 14.90 -16.91
N PHE A 151 8.82 14.33 -18.07
CA PHE A 151 7.43 13.90 -18.32
C PHE A 151 6.97 12.82 -17.35
N LEU A 152 7.82 11.81 -17.11
CA LEU A 152 7.53 10.71 -16.18
C LEU A 152 7.43 11.26 -14.75
N GLY A 153 8.41 12.08 -14.33
CA GLY A 153 8.47 12.72 -13.02
C GLY A 153 7.23 13.56 -12.71
N VAL A 154 6.89 14.52 -13.57
CA VAL A 154 5.75 15.43 -13.36
C VAL A 154 4.42 14.69 -13.36
N THR A 155 4.21 13.80 -14.34
CA THR A 155 2.96 13.06 -14.45
C THR A 155 2.79 12.09 -13.27
N GLY A 156 3.88 11.42 -12.86
CA GLY A 156 3.89 10.56 -11.68
C GLY A 156 3.57 11.33 -10.39
N LEU A 157 4.15 12.52 -10.21
CA LEU A 157 3.84 13.42 -9.10
C LEU A 157 2.37 13.88 -9.12
N ALA A 158 1.80 14.18 -10.29
CA ALA A 158 0.40 14.55 -10.42
C ALA A 158 -0.53 13.40 -10.01
N ILE A 159 -0.24 12.16 -10.43
CA ILE A 159 -1.03 10.97 -10.07
C ILE A 159 -1.00 10.73 -8.55
N ILE A 160 0.19 10.73 -7.93
CA ILE A 160 0.30 10.48 -6.48
C ILE A 160 -0.27 11.64 -5.68
N GLY A 161 -0.06 12.89 -6.11
CA GLY A 161 -0.61 14.08 -5.47
C GLY A 161 -2.13 14.06 -5.47
N GLY A 162 -2.74 13.77 -6.62
CA GLY A 162 -4.19 13.58 -6.74
C GLY A 162 -4.70 12.45 -5.83
N THR A 163 -3.99 11.32 -5.79
CA THR A 163 -4.32 10.18 -4.92
C THR A 163 -4.32 10.58 -3.44
N VAL A 164 -3.27 11.26 -2.98
CA VAL A 164 -3.15 11.70 -1.59
C VAL A 164 -4.24 12.71 -1.24
N LEU A 165 -4.51 13.69 -2.12
CA LEU A 165 -5.55 14.70 -1.89
C LEU A 165 -6.95 14.07 -1.82
N LEU A 166 -7.29 13.17 -2.75
CA LEU A 166 -8.57 12.47 -2.75
C LEU A 166 -8.72 11.57 -1.52
N THR A 167 -7.66 10.88 -1.13
CA THR A 167 -7.65 10.04 0.07
C THR A 167 -7.84 10.91 1.32
N ALA A 168 -7.09 12.01 1.46
CA ALA A 168 -7.20 12.93 2.58
C ALA A 168 -8.59 13.56 2.67
N PHE A 169 -9.16 13.98 1.54
CA PHE A 169 -10.54 14.47 1.49
C PHE A 169 -11.55 13.41 1.96
N SER A 170 -11.37 12.15 1.55
CA SER A 170 -12.20 11.03 1.99
C SER A 170 -12.06 10.77 3.50
N VAL A 171 -10.83 10.84 4.05
CA VAL A 171 -10.58 10.76 5.50
C VAL A 171 -11.32 11.87 6.24
N ILE A 172 -11.23 13.12 5.77
CA ILE A 172 -11.88 14.28 6.43
C ILE A 172 -13.40 14.12 6.41
N LYS A 173 -13.97 13.72 5.27
CA LYS A 173 -15.42 13.64 5.09
C LYS A 173 -16.06 12.42 5.77
N THR A 174 -15.38 11.28 5.77
CA THR A 174 -15.97 9.99 6.14
C THR A 174 -15.18 9.19 7.17
N GLY A 175 -14.05 9.73 7.63
CA GLY A 175 -13.09 9.02 8.48
C GLY A 175 -12.25 8.00 7.71
N VAL A 176 -11.38 7.30 8.44
CA VAL A 176 -10.66 6.15 7.90
C VAL A 176 -11.62 4.96 7.85
N ASN A 177 -12.11 4.64 6.65
CA ASN A 177 -13.01 3.53 6.34
C ASN A 177 -12.51 2.75 5.12
N GLY A 178 -13.22 1.69 4.72
CA GLY A 178 -12.79 0.81 3.64
C GLY A 178 -12.80 1.50 2.27
N VAL A 179 -13.66 2.49 2.05
CA VAL A 179 -13.66 3.30 0.82
C VAL A 179 -12.37 4.11 0.72
N THR A 180 -11.98 4.79 1.81
CA THR A 180 -10.76 5.58 1.86
C THR A 180 -9.51 4.71 1.66
N GLU A 181 -9.46 3.55 2.29
CA GLU A 181 -8.34 2.60 2.12
C GLU A 181 -8.27 2.06 0.67
N MET A 182 -9.42 1.79 0.03
CA MET A 182 -9.49 1.35 -1.37
C MET A 182 -9.07 2.44 -2.36
N LEU A 183 -9.47 3.69 -2.13
CA LEU A 183 -9.06 4.83 -2.96
C LEU A 183 -7.53 4.97 -2.96
N PHE A 184 -6.91 4.85 -1.79
CA PHE A 184 -5.47 4.91 -1.65
C PHE A 184 -4.76 3.78 -2.39
N ILE A 185 -5.17 2.52 -2.14
CA ILE A 185 -4.57 1.34 -2.79
C ILE A 185 -4.69 1.45 -4.31
N ASN A 186 -5.87 1.83 -4.82
CA ASN A 186 -6.09 1.96 -6.26
C ASN A 186 -5.24 3.09 -6.87
N GLY A 187 -5.06 4.21 -6.16
CA GLY A 187 -4.20 5.29 -6.65
C GLY A 187 -2.73 4.89 -6.73
N ILE A 188 -2.22 4.15 -5.74
CA ILE A 188 -0.87 3.55 -5.80
C ILE A 188 -0.78 2.53 -6.96
N SER A 189 -1.80 1.71 -7.18
CA SER A 189 -1.84 0.78 -8.31
C SER A 189 -1.79 1.50 -9.67
N ILE A 190 -2.56 2.58 -9.85
CA ILE A 190 -2.54 3.39 -11.07
C ILE A 190 -1.15 3.96 -11.31
N TRP A 191 -0.54 4.53 -10.26
CA TRP A 191 0.83 5.04 -10.32
C TRP A 191 1.84 3.94 -10.70
N SER A 192 1.75 2.76 -10.09
CA SER A 192 2.66 1.64 -10.37
C SER A 192 2.53 1.15 -11.82
N ILE A 193 1.30 1.05 -12.35
CA ILE A 193 1.06 0.70 -13.76
C ILE A 193 1.65 1.75 -14.68
N PHE A 194 1.46 3.04 -14.38
CA PHE A 194 2.00 4.15 -15.16
C PHE A 194 3.54 4.09 -15.24
N VAL A 195 4.22 4.01 -14.09
CA VAL A 195 5.69 3.93 -14.03
C VAL A 195 6.19 2.68 -14.76
N THR A 196 5.58 1.53 -14.49
CA THR A 196 5.94 0.26 -15.15
C THR A 196 5.85 0.37 -16.67
N THR A 197 4.75 0.94 -17.17
CA THR A 197 4.52 1.07 -18.61
C THR A 197 5.55 2.00 -19.25
N LEU A 198 5.83 3.15 -18.64
CA LEU A 198 6.82 4.07 -19.19
C LEU A 198 8.24 3.51 -19.13
N THR A 199 8.62 2.83 -18.04
CA THR A 199 9.92 2.16 -17.92
C THR A 199 10.17 1.10 -19.00
N LEU A 200 9.10 0.51 -19.55
CA LEU A 200 9.21 -0.44 -20.66
C LEU A 200 9.43 0.23 -22.01
N VAL A 201 8.86 1.43 -22.18
CA VAL A 201 8.88 2.18 -23.44
C VAL A 201 10.15 3.03 -23.58
N SER A 202 10.67 3.57 -22.46
CA SER A 202 12.04 4.11 -22.37
C SER A 202 13.05 2.99 -22.49
#